data_AF-A0A4Z2E0G5-F1
#
_entry.id   AF-A0A4Z2E0G5-F1
#
_cell.length_a   1.000
_cell.length_b   1.000
_cell.length_c   1.000
_cell.angle_alpha   90.00
_cell.angle_beta   90.00
_cell.angle_gamma   90.00
#
_symmetry.space_group_name_H-M   'P 1'
#
loop_
_entity.id
_entity.type
_entity.pdbx_description
1 polymer ?
#
loop_
_entity_poly.entity_id
_entity_poly.type
_entity_poly.pdbx_seq_one_letter_code
_entity_poly.pdbx_strand_id
1 'polypeptide(L)'
;MAQAFQAARAVLSRILARPRAGLSLYHLRTALFWACDRLPAAYLSCPDADTPGRLLLGLLDDLAHCILGKSCPNYFLPQCNMLEHLTDGQALLVARKLGHVRSDPGEHLRAALDQARQAGQLKKELAAGANGHGSPGHHHPANGIISPSEDKLAQRLQQLVTENPGKSISVFLNPDDVTRPHFRIDDKFY
;
A
#
# COMPACT_ATOMS: atom_id res chain seq x y z
N MET A 1 15.58 -4.61 8.89
CA MET A 1 14.18 -5.04 8.64
C MET A 1 13.41 -4.22 7.59
N ALA A 2 13.44 -2.88 7.62
CA ALA A 2 12.63 -2.05 6.70
C ALA A 2 12.85 -2.34 5.21
N GLN A 3 14.11 -2.54 4.78
CA GLN A 3 14.43 -2.87 3.39
C GLN A 3 13.80 -4.20 2.94
N ALA A 4 13.87 -5.24 3.79
CA ALA A 4 13.25 -6.53 3.51
C ALA A 4 11.74 -6.40 3.34
N PHE A 5 11.08 -5.60 4.19
CA PHE A 5 9.65 -5.34 4.05
C PHE A 5 9.31 -4.60 2.75
N GLN A 6 10.08 -3.58 2.36
CA GLN A 6 9.83 -2.87 1.09
C GLN A 6 10.04 -3.79 -0.11
N ALA A 7 11.07 -4.64 -0.09
CA ALA A 7 11.30 -5.64 -1.13
C ALA A 7 10.15 -6.65 -1.22
N ALA A 8 9.72 -7.21 -0.08
CA ALA A 8 8.58 -8.12 -0.01
C ALA A 8 7.30 -7.44 -0.54
N ARG A 9 7.03 -6.21 -0.10
CA ARG A 9 5.87 -5.44 -0.55
C ARG A 9 5.91 -5.19 -2.05
N ALA A 10 7.05 -4.80 -2.62
CA ALA A 10 7.19 -4.57 -4.06
C ALA A 10 6.90 -5.84 -4.87
N VAL A 11 7.48 -6.98 -4.44
CA VAL A 11 7.31 -8.25 -5.13
C VAL A 11 5.88 -8.78 -4.99
N LEU A 12 5.32 -8.75 -3.77
CA LEU A 12 4.01 -9.30 -3.46
C LEU A 12 2.86 -8.46 -4.02
N SER A 13 3.03 -7.15 -4.19
CA SER A 13 1.97 -6.29 -4.78
C SER A 13 1.49 -6.84 -6.14
N ARG A 14 2.37 -7.48 -6.91
CA ARG A 14 2.02 -8.14 -8.18
C ARG A 14 1.17 -9.40 -8.00
N ILE A 15 1.45 -10.19 -6.95
CA ILE A 15 0.67 -11.38 -6.60
C ILE A 15 -0.72 -10.96 -6.08
N LEU A 16 -0.77 -9.89 -5.30
CA LEU A 16 -1.95 -9.37 -4.60
C LEU A 16 -2.86 -8.51 -5.48
N ALA A 17 -2.38 -7.97 -6.60
CA ALA A 17 -3.18 -7.17 -7.53
C ALA A 17 -4.38 -7.93 -8.13
N ARG A 18 -4.45 -9.26 -7.98
CA ARG A 18 -5.61 -10.04 -8.45
C ARG A 18 -6.72 -10.06 -7.37
N PRO A 19 -7.96 -9.65 -7.70
CA PRO A 19 -9.08 -9.52 -6.75
C PRO A 19 -9.46 -10.80 -5.96
N ARG A 20 -8.95 -11.97 -6.35
CA ARG A 20 -9.30 -13.27 -5.76
C ARG A 20 -8.18 -13.91 -4.94
N ALA A 21 -7.10 -13.18 -4.67
CA ALA A 21 -5.97 -13.73 -3.93
C ALA A 21 -6.31 -14.01 -2.45
N GLY A 22 -7.36 -13.38 -1.90
CA GLY A 22 -7.74 -13.53 -0.48
C GLY A 22 -6.67 -13.03 0.51
N LEU A 23 -5.60 -12.42 -0.01
CA LEU A 23 -4.50 -11.83 0.72
C LEU A 23 -4.44 -10.32 0.44
N SER A 24 -3.82 -9.62 1.38
CA SER A 24 -3.59 -8.18 1.34
C SER A 24 -2.21 -7.87 1.92
N LEU A 25 -1.72 -6.65 1.67
CA LEU A 25 -0.46 -6.17 2.24
C LEU A 25 -0.48 -6.10 3.78
N TYR A 26 -1.66 -6.13 4.39
CA TYR A 26 -1.78 -6.19 5.84
C TYR A 26 -1.28 -7.51 6.42
N HIS A 27 -1.51 -8.64 5.74
CA HIS A 27 -0.97 -9.95 6.14
C HIS A 27 0.56 -9.97 6.15
N LEU A 28 1.20 -9.35 5.15
CA LEU A 28 2.65 -9.17 5.13
C LEU A 28 3.13 -8.31 6.32
N ARG A 29 2.38 -7.25 6.66
CA ARG A 29 2.72 -6.38 7.78
C ARG A 29 2.60 -7.11 9.12
N THR A 30 1.59 -7.96 9.28
CA THR A 30 1.42 -8.83 10.45
C THR A 30 2.56 -9.83 10.56
N ALA A 31 2.96 -10.50 9.46
CA ALA A 31 4.12 -11.39 9.45
C ALA A 31 5.41 -10.65 9.84
N LEU A 32 5.60 -9.41 9.39
CA LEU A 32 6.70 -8.55 9.82
C LEU A 32 6.70 -8.30 11.32
N PHE A 33 5.56 -7.96 11.92
CA PHE A 33 5.50 -7.71 13.35
C PHE A 33 5.84 -8.96 14.17
N TRP A 34 5.28 -10.11 13.81
CA TRP A 34 5.64 -11.40 14.43
C TRP A 34 7.13 -11.74 14.26
N ALA A 35 7.71 -11.46 13.09
CA ALA A 35 9.14 -11.67 12.87
C ALA A 35 10.02 -10.76 13.74
N CYS A 36 9.61 -9.50 13.95
CA CYS A 36 10.32 -8.57 14.82
C CYS A 36 10.36 -9.03 16.29
N ASP A 37 9.28 -9.64 16.79
CA ASP A 37 9.24 -10.17 18.16
C ASP A 37 10.05 -11.45 18.31
N ARG A 38 10.05 -12.30 17.28
CA ARG A 38 10.73 -13.60 17.29
C ARG A 38 12.24 -13.48 17.12
N LEU A 39 12.71 -12.51 16.34
CA LEU A 39 14.13 -12.40 15.95
C LEU A 39 14.92 -11.53 16.93
N PRO A 40 16.17 -11.92 17.28
CA PRO A 40 17.02 -11.09 18.14
C PRO A 40 17.29 -9.70 17.53
N ALA A 41 17.27 -8.66 18.36
CA ALA A 41 17.56 -7.29 17.92
C ALA A 41 18.95 -7.15 17.25
N ALA A 42 19.93 -7.92 17.72
CA ALA A 42 21.27 -8.00 17.13
C ALA A 42 21.26 -8.54 15.68
N TYR A 43 20.36 -9.49 15.39
CA TYR A 43 20.18 -10.01 14.03
C TYR A 43 19.48 -8.99 13.12
N LEU A 44 18.43 -8.34 13.62
CA LEU A 44 17.66 -7.33 12.86
C LEU A 44 18.49 -6.08 12.51
N SER A 45 19.48 -5.77 13.34
CA SER A 45 20.40 -4.62 13.21
C SER A 45 21.76 -4.99 12.64
N CYS A 46 21.94 -6.24 12.18
CA CYS A 46 23.23 -6.70 11.65
C CYS A 46 23.60 -5.89 10.40
N PRO A 47 24.82 -5.30 10.33
CA PRO A 47 25.26 -4.49 9.20
C PRO A 47 25.69 -5.29 7.97
N ASP A 48 25.64 -6.63 8.03
CA ASP A 48 25.96 -7.49 6.90
C ASP A 48 25.02 -7.22 5.71
N ALA A 49 25.61 -7.01 4.53
CA ALA A 49 24.95 -6.68 3.28
C ALA A 49 23.89 -7.73 2.87
N ASP A 50 24.07 -8.98 3.27
CA ASP A 50 23.14 -10.07 2.95
C ASP A 50 21.94 -10.16 3.91
N THR A 51 21.99 -9.45 5.05
CA THR A 51 20.94 -9.50 6.08
C THR A 51 19.55 -9.13 5.52
N PRO A 52 19.36 -8.05 4.74
CA PRO A 52 18.07 -7.73 4.14
C PRO A 52 17.54 -8.85 3.24
N GLY A 53 18.42 -9.55 2.51
CA GLY A 53 18.05 -10.69 1.66
C GLY A 53 17.56 -11.87 2.48
N ARG A 54 18.27 -12.23 3.56
CA ARG A 54 17.84 -13.29 4.49
C ARG A 54 16.51 -12.96 5.16
N LEU A 55 16.32 -11.71 5.58
CA LEU A 55 15.06 -11.24 6.19
C LEU A 55 13.90 -11.26 5.18
N LEU A 56 14.15 -10.91 3.92
CA LEU A 56 13.16 -11.03 2.86
C LEU A 56 12.72 -12.48 2.68
N LEU A 57 13.67 -13.41 2.55
CA LEU A 57 13.38 -14.84 2.42
C LEU A 57 12.58 -15.37 3.62
N GLY A 58 12.98 -14.99 4.84
CA GLY A 58 12.24 -15.35 6.06
C GLY A 58 10.79 -14.84 6.06
N LEU A 59 10.56 -13.61 5.61
CA LEU A 59 9.18 -13.07 5.48
C LEU A 59 8.35 -13.83 4.44
N LEU A 60 8.95 -14.23 3.33
CA LEU A 60 8.26 -15.04 2.30
C LEU A 60 7.92 -16.43 2.86
N ASP A 61 8.81 -17.01 3.65
CA ASP A 61 8.61 -18.31 4.30
C ASP A 61 7.52 -18.25 5.38
N ASP A 62 7.55 -17.24 6.25
CA ASP A 62 6.51 -17.01 7.26
C ASP A 62 5.13 -16.84 6.60
N LEU A 63 5.06 -16.05 5.52
CA LEU A 63 3.82 -15.84 4.80
C LEU A 63 3.33 -17.13 4.13
N ALA A 64 4.23 -17.91 3.51
CA ALA A 64 3.89 -19.20 2.91
C ALA A 64 3.34 -20.18 3.96
N HIS A 65 3.97 -20.22 5.13
CA HIS A 65 3.52 -21.02 6.25
C HIS A 65 2.12 -20.62 6.73
N CYS A 66 1.87 -19.32 6.91
CA CYS A 66 0.55 -18.80 7.26
C CYS A 66 -0.52 -19.17 6.23
N ILE A 67 -0.21 -19.07 4.93
CA ILE A 67 -1.16 -19.37 3.85
C ILE A 67 -1.49 -20.86 3.83
N LEU A 68 -0.48 -21.74 3.87
CA LEU A 68 -0.68 -23.19 3.83
C LEU A 68 -1.40 -23.71 5.06
N GLY A 69 -1.12 -23.15 6.23
CA GLY A 69 -1.84 -23.44 7.47
C GLY A 69 -3.19 -22.73 7.58
N LYS A 70 -3.54 -21.84 6.63
CA LYS A 70 -4.68 -20.92 6.69
C LYS A 70 -4.80 -20.23 8.04
N SER A 71 -3.66 -19.88 8.62
CA SER A 71 -3.53 -19.34 9.97
C SER A 71 -2.58 -18.15 9.94
N CYS A 72 -3.15 -16.96 10.08
CA CYS A 72 -2.41 -15.73 10.32
C CYS A 72 -3.13 -14.96 11.44
N PRO A 73 -2.79 -15.23 12.70
CA PRO A 73 -3.29 -14.46 13.83
C PRO A 73 -2.99 -12.98 13.64
N ASN A 74 -4.00 -12.13 13.81
CA ASN A 74 -3.79 -10.68 13.83
C ASN A 74 -2.79 -10.33 14.94
N TYR A 75 -1.86 -9.42 14.66
CA TYR A 75 -0.80 -9.08 15.62
C TYR A 75 -1.34 -8.43 16.91
N PHE A 76 -2.36 -7.57 16.80
CA PHE A 76 -2.95 -6.89 17.96
C PHE A 76 -4.14 -7.65 18.56
N LEU A 77 -4.75 -8.55 17.78
CA LEU A 77 -5.88 -9.39 18.20
C LEU A 77 -5.58 -10.87 17.87
N PRO A 78 -4.70 -11.57 18.61
CA PRO A 78 -4.23 -12.91 18.26
C PRO A 78 -5.34 -13.96 18.09
N GLN A 79 -6.49 -13.76 18.72
CA GLN A 79 -7.69 -14.59 18.56
C GLN A 79 -8.38 -14.46 17.19
N CYS A 80 -8.08 -13.41 16.43
CA CYS A 80 -8.64 -13.16 15.12
C CYS A 80 -7.71 -13.71 14.03
N ASN A 81 -8.04 -14.89 13.50
CA ASN A 81 -7.34 -15.45 12.35
C ASN A 81 -7.78 -14.73 11.06
N MET A 82 -6.85 -14.03 10.41
CA MET A 82 -7.14 -13.27 9.20
C MET A 82 -7.24 -14.11 7.94
N LEU A 83 -6.88 -15.40 7.98
CA LEU A 83 -6.88 -16.30 6.82
C LEU A 83 -7.95 -17.40 6.89
N GLU A 84 -8.86 -17.31 7.84
CA GLU A 84 -9.92 -18.31 8.04
C GLU A 84 -10.84 -18.45 6.81
N HIS A 85 -11.03 -17.36 6.05
CA HIS A 85 -11.85 -17.34 4.83
C HIS A 85 -11.17 -17.95 3.61
N LEU A 86 -9.87 -18.28 3.64
CA LEU A 86 -9.19 -18.85 2.49
C LEU A 86 -9.68 -20.28 2.21
N THR A 87 -10.09 -20.54 0.98
CA THR A 87 -10.27 -21.92 0.52
C THR A 87 -8.92 -22.60 0.28
N ASP A 88 -8.87 -23.93 0.36
CA ASP A 88 -7.64 -24.69 0.12
C ASP A 88 -7.07 -24.45 -1.28
N GLY A 89 -7.96 -24.36 -2.29
CA GLY A 89 -7.55 -24.05 -3.66
C GLY A 89 -6.92 -22.66 -3.80
N GLN A 90 -7.45 -21.65 -3.10
CA GLN A 90 -6.84 -20.31 -3.06
C GLN A 90 -5.50 -20.33 -2.32
N ALA A 91 -5.44 -20.99 -1.16
CA ALA A 91 -4.22 -21.11 -0.38
C ALA A 91 -3.10 -21.77 -1.21
N LEU A 92 -3.40 -22.89 -1.88
CA LEU A 92 -2.44 -23.59 -2.74
C LEU A 92 -1.98 -22.74 -3.93
N LEU A 93 -2.91 -22.05 -4.60
CA LEU A 93 -2.58 -21.18 -5.73
C LEU A 93 -1.63 -20.05 -5.31
N VAL A 94 -1.88 -19.42 -4.17
CA VAL A 94 -1.05 -18.32 -3.69
C VAL A 94 0.29 -18.82 -3.15
N ALA A 95 0.30 -19.93 -2.40
CA ALA A 95 1.53 -20.57 -1.95
C ALA A 95 2.44 -20.95 -3.12
N ARG A 96 1.88 -21.47 -4.22
CA ARG A 96 2.64 -21.77 -5.44
C ARG A 96 3.29 -20.52 -6.03
N LYS A 97 2.55 -19.42 -6.16
CA LYS A 97 3.11 -18.14 -6.64
C LYS A 97 4.21 -17.62 -5.74
N LEU A 98 4.03 -17.76 -4.43
CA LEU A 98 5.03 -17.38 -3.44
C LEU A 98 6.29 -18.24 -3.55
N GLY A 99 6.13 -19.56 -3.78
CA GLY A 99 7.23 -20.47 -4.06
C GLY A 99 8.02 -20.11 -5.32
N HIS A 100 7.33 -19.71 -6.39
CA HIS A 100 8.01 -19.15 -7.58
C HIS A 100 8.81 -17.90 -7.23
N VAL A 101 8.20 -16.97 -6.48
CA VAL A 101 8.91 -15.78 -6.00
C VAL A 101 10.16 -16.11 -5.21
N ARG A 102 10.04 -17.10 -4.33
CA ARG A 102 11.12 -17.51 -3.44
C ARG A 102 12.27 -18.22 -4.18
N SER A 103 12.00 -18.85 -5.32
CA SER A 103 13.03 -19.53 -6.12
C SER A 103 14.01 -18.56 -6.79
N ASP A 104 13.55 -17.35 -7.13
CA ASP A 104 14.39 -16.27 -7.66
C ASP A 104 13.88 -14.89 -7.19
N PRO A 105 14.11 -14.52 -5.92
CA PRO A 105 13.61 -13.25 -5.38
C PRO A 105 14.28 -12.04 -6.04
N GLY A 106 15.49 -12.19 -6.58
CA GLY A 106 16.25 -11.12 -7.23
C GLY A 106 15.65 -10.71 -8.57
N GLU A 107 15.33 -11.68 -9.43
CA GLU A 107 14.61 -11.45 -10.69
C GLU A 107 13.28 -10.74 -10.44
N HIS A 108 12.53 -11.24 -9.47
CA HIS A 108 11.22 -10.72 -9.16
C HIS A 108 11.25 -9.31 -8.57
N LEU A 109 12.25 -9.00 -7.76
CA LEU A 109 12.44 -7.64 -7.25
C LEU A 109 12.82 -6.68 -8.37
N ARG A 110 13.75 -7.06 -9.25
CA ARG A 110 14.13 -6.25 -10.42
C ARG A 110 12.93 -5.98 -11.33
N ALA A 111 12.16 -7.02 -11.66
CA ALA A 111 10.95 -6.88 -12.45
C ALA A 111 9.90 -5.96 -11.79
N ALA A 112 9.75 -6.02 -10.46
CA ALA A 112 8.85 -5.11 -9.73
C ALA A 112 9.33 -3.65 -9.80
N LEU A 113 10.64 -3.41 -9.69
CA LEU A 113 11.23 -2.08 -9.81
C LEU A 113 11.07 -1.50 -11.22
N ASP A 114 11.30 -2.30 -12.25
CA ASP A 114 11.16 -1.88 -13.64
C ASP A 114 9.71 -1.50 -13.97
N GLN A 115 8.73 -2.28 -13.49
CA GLN A 115 7.31 -1.94 -13.61
C GLN A 115 6.95 -0.64 -12.88
N ALA A 116 7.46 -0.44 -11.65
CA ALA A 116 7.20 0.78 -10.90
C ALA A 116 7.76 2.02 -11.63
N ARG A 117 8.94 1.90 -12.25
CA ARG A 117 9.54 2.96 -13.07
C ARG A 117 8.69 3.28 -14.30
N GLN A 118 8.26 2.25 -15.03
CA GLN A 118 7.40 2.42 -16.21
C GLN A 118 6.06 3.06 -15.85
N ALA A 119 5.41 2.63 -14.77
CA ALA A 119 4.17 3.23 -14.27
C ALA A 119 4.36 4.70 -13.87
N GLY A 120 5.51 5.04 -13.28
CA GLY A 120 5.88 6.42 -12.95
C GLY A 120 6.07 7.30 -14.19
N GLN A 121 6.72 6.77 -15.24
CA GLN A 121 6.89 7.46 -16.52
C GLN A 121 5.54 7.74 -17.19
N LEU A 122 4.68 6.72 -17.30
CA LEU A 122 3.34 6.86 -17.86
C LEU A 122 2.50 7.90 -17.10
N LYS A 123 2.55 7.89 -15.76
CA LYS A 123 1.86 8.88 -14.94
C LYS A 123 2.37 10.30 -15.22
N LYS A 124 3.67 10.48 -15.43
CA LYS A 124 4.28 11.77 -15.78
C LYS A 124 3.87 12.25 -17.18
N GLU A 125 3.81 11.36 -18.16
CA GLU A 125 3.36 11.67 -19.52
C GLU A 125 1.88 12.06 -19.55
N LEU A 126 1.02 11.32 -18.83
CA LEU A 126 -0.40 11.65 -18.68
C LEU A 126 -0.60 13.02 -17.99
N ALA A 127 0.21 13.33 -16.97
CA ALA A 127 0.18 14.63 -16.31
C ALA A 127 0.68 15.77 -17.22
N ALA A 128 1.69 15.51 -18.06
CA ALA A 128 2.20 16.48 -19.02
C ALA A 128 1.21 16.77 -20.16
N GLY A 129 0.49 15.75 -20.64
CA GLY A 129 -0.58 15.91 -21.65
C GLY A 129 -1.79 16.68 -21.13
N ALA A 130 -2.06 16.65 -19.82
CA ALA A 130 -3.14 17.42 -19.20
C ALA A 130 -2.82 18.91 -18.99
N ASN A 131 -1.54 19.30 -19.04
CA ASN A 131 -1.08 20.69 -18.85
C ASN A 131 -0.94 21.50 -20.16
N GLY A 132 -1.38 20.96 -21.31
CA GLY A 132 -1.25 21.60 -22.63
C GLY A 132 -2.25 22.73 -22.95
N HIS A 133 -3.05 23.20 -22.00
CA HIS A 133 -3.93 24.36 -22.16
C HIS A 133 -4.03 25.15 -20.84
N GLY A 134 -3.18 26.17 -20.68
CA GLY A 134 -3.30 27.13 -19.56
C GLY A 134 -1.98 27.79 -19.17
N SER A 135 -1.96 29.12 -19.29
CA SER A 135 -0.92 30.13 -18.99
C SER A 135 -0.06 29.96 -17.71
N PRO A 136 1.09 30.67 -17.62
CA PRO A 136 2.14 30.42 -16.63
C PRO A 136 1.81 31.02 -15.26
N GLY A 137 2.10 30.28 -14.19
CA GLY A 137 1.94 30.76 -12.81
C GLY A 137 2.79 29.99 -11.81
N HIS A 138 3.94 30.59 -11.49
CA HIS A 138 4.72 30.53 -10.23
C HIS A 138 5.02 29.18 -9.55
N HIS A 139 6.32 28.91 -9.48
CA HIS A 139 6.97 27.93 -8.60
C HIS A 139 6.61 28.10 -7.12
N HIS A 140 6.39 26.99 -6.41
CA HIS A 140 7.03 26.64 -5.13
C HIS A 140 6.97 25.10 -4.94
N PRO A 141 8.00 24.45 -4.34
CA PRO A 141 8.06 23.00 -4.24
C PRO A 141 7.44 22.51 -2.92
N ALA A 142 6.63 21.46 -2.96
CA ALA A 142 6.30 20.69 -1.76
C ALA A 142 6.13 19.21 -2.09
N ASN A 143 6.95 18.41 -1.41
CA ASN A 143 6.88 16.96 -1.30
C ASN A 143 5.45 16.49 -1.01
N GLY A 144 4.98 15.51 -1.78
CA GLY A 144 3.77 14.77 -1.46
C GLY A 144 3.27 14.02 -2.69
N ILE A 145 3.28 12.69 -2.62
CA ILE A 145 2.61 11.85 -3.62
C ILE A 145 1.11 12.01 -3.37
N ILE A 146 0.52 13.06 -3.93
CA ILE A 146 -0.92 13.31 -3.90
C ILE A 146 -1.40 13.25 -5.35
N SER A 147 -2.51 12.57 -5.59
CA SER A 147 -3.05 12.43 -6.95
C SER A 147 -3.65 13.77 -7.40
N PRO A 148 -3.58 14.14 -8.70
CA PRO A 148 -4.05 15.44 -9.18
C PRO A 148 -5.55 15.71 -8.95
N SER A 149 -6.34 14.67 -8.66
CA SER A 149 -7.74 14.80 -8.21
C SER A 149 -7.87 15.22 -6.74
N GLU A 150 -6.97 14.74 -5.88
CA GLU A 150 -6.93 15.08 -4.45
C GLU A 150 -6.44 16.52 -4.25
N ASP A 151 -5.52 17.00 -5.08
CA ASP A 151 -5.06 18.40 -5.05
C ASP A 151 -6.20 19.38 -5.34
N LYS A 152 -7.04 19.06 -6.34
CA LYS A 152 -8.23 19.86 -6.67
C LYS A 152 -9.25 19.86 -5.54
N LEU A 153 -9.45 18.71 -4.89
CA LEU A 153 -10.34 18.58 -3.74
C LEU A 153 -9.81 19.38 -2.54
N ALA A 154 -8.52 19.28 -2.25
CA ALA A 154 -7.87 20.01 -1.17
C ALA A 154 -7.97 21.52 -1.39
N GLN A 155 -7.70 22.00 -2.61
CA GLN A 155 -7.83 23.41 -2.96
C GLN A 155 -9.27 23.91 -2.83
N ARG A 156 -10.25 23.10 -3.24
CA ARG A 156 -11.67 23.44 -3.11
C ARG A 156 -12.11 23.49 -1.64
N LEU A 157 -11.62 22.58 -0.80
CA LEU A 157 -11.91 22.57 0.64
C LEU A 157 -11.26 23.77 1.33
N GLN A 158 -10.02 24.10 0.98
CA GLN A 158 -9.32 25.30 1.48
C GLN A 158 -10.11 26.57 1.16
N GLN A 159 -10.58 26.70 -0.09
CA GLN A 159 -11.41 27.82 -0.53
C GLN A 159 -12.69 27.94 0.32
N LEU A 160 -13.41 26.84 0.51
CA LEU A 160 -14.67 26.83 1.28
C LEU A 160 -14.46 27.23 2.75
N VAL A 161 -13.35 26.80 3.38
CA VAL A 161 -12.99 27.19 4.75
C VAL A 161 -12.72 28.68 4.85
N THR A 162 -11.99 29.25 3.88
CA THR A 162 -11.68 30.68 3.84
C THR A 162 -12.95 31.53 3.63
N GLU A 163 -13.87 31.07 2.77
CA GLU A 163 -15.12 31.77 2.47
C GLU A 163 -16.18 31.66 3.58
N ASN A 164 -16.06 30.68 4.49
CA ASN A 164 -17.07 30.40 5.53
C ASN A 164 -16.47 30.35 6.94
N PRO A 165 -15.96 31.49 7.47
CA PRO A 165 -15.39 31.54 8.81
C PRO A 165 -16.44 31.21 9.88
N GLY A 166 -16.06 30.39 10.87
CA GLY A 166 -16.95 30.03 11.97
C GLY A 166 -18.00 28.97 11.64
N LYS A 167 -18.02 28.43 10.40
CA LYS A 167 -18.90 27.31 10.01
C LYS A 167 -18.15 25.98 9.99
N SER A 168 -18.90 24.89 10.07
CA SER A 168 -18.43 23.51 9.89
C SER A 168 -18.64 23.08 8.44
N ILE A 169 -17.65 22.41 7.84
CA ILE A 169 -17.72 21.94 6.45
C ILE A 169 -17.53 20.43 6.44
N SER A 170 -18.53 19.71 5.93
CA SER A 170 -18.54 18.26 5.81
C SER A 170 -18.41 17.84 4.35
N VAL A 171 -17.59 16.83 4.06
CA VAL A 171 -17.45 16.21 2.74
C VAL A 171 -18.09 14.84 2.77
N PHE A 172 -18.95 14.53 1.79
CA PHE A 172 -19.63 13.25 1.68
C PHE A 172 -19.76 12.78 0.23
N LEU A 173 -20.01 11.49 0.04
CA LEU A 173 -20.37 10.90 -1.25
C LEU A 173 -21.88 10.72 -1.28
N ASN A 174 -22.53 11.32 -2.28
CA ASN A 174 -23.96 11.14 -2.47
C ASN A 174 -24.20 9.75 -3.10
N PRO A 175 -25.04 8.88 -2.51
CA PRO A 175 -25.36 7.59 -3.13
C PRO A 175 -25.98 7.72 -4.53
N ASP A 176 -26.68 8.83 -4.82
CA ASP A 176 -27.27 9.10 -6.13
C ASP A 176 -26.26 9.74 -7.12
N ASP A 177 -25.14 10.27 -6.62
CA ASP A 177 -24.06 10.85 -7.44
C ASP A 177 -22.70 10.63 -6.76
N VAL A 178 -22.10 9.46 -7.02
CA VAL A 178 -20.78 9.07 -6.49
C VAL A 178 -19.62 9.60 -7.35
N THR A 179 -19.90 10.34 -8.42
CA THR A 179 -18.87 10.77 -9.37
C THR A 179 -18.02 11.93 -8.86
N ARG A 180 -18.50 12.63 -7.82
CA ARG A 180 -17.83 13.79 -7.22
C ARG A 180 -18.09 13.89 -5.71
N PRO A 181 -17.14 14.49 -4.96
CA PRO A 181 -17.36 14.83 -3.56
C PRO A 181 -18.39 15.96 -3.44
N HIS A 182 -19.30 15.82 -2.48
CA HIS A 182 -20.30 16.82 -2.15
C HIS A 182 -19.95 17.48 -0.82
N PHE A 183 -20.34 18.75 -0.66
CA PHE A 183 -20.02 19.55 0.52
C PHE A 183 -21.29 20.04 1.18
N ARG A 184 -21.32 19.99 2.51
CA ARG A 184 -22.36 20.58 3.34
C ARG A 184 -21.71 21.55 4.33
N ILE A 185 -22.31 22.72 4.48
CA ILE A 185 -21.83 23.78 5.38
C ILE A 185 -22.89 23.98 6.45
N ASP A 186 -22.53 23.71 7.70
CA ASP A 186 -23.42 23.84 8.86
C ASP A 186 -22.85 24.89 9.82
N ASP A 187 -23.70 25.49 10.66
CA ASP A 187 -23.21 26.33 11.76
C ASP A 187 -22.49 25.45 12.80
N LYS A 188 -21.45 25.97 13.44
CA LYS A 188 -20.76 25.23 14.50
C LYS A 188 -21.72 25.04 15.67
N PHE A 189 -21.77 23.82 16.19
CA PHE A 189 -22.43 23.54 17.46
C PHE A 189 -21.76 24.38 18.56
N TYR A 190 -22.51 25.31 19.15
CA TYR A 190 -22.14 26.02 20.38
C TYR A 190 -22.59 25.20 21.59
#